data_AF-A0A0T2YZ32-F1
#
_entry.id   AF-A0A0T2YZ32-F1
#
_cell.length_a   1.000
_cell.length_b   1.000
_cell.length_c   1.000
_cell.angle_alpha   90.00
_cell.angle_beta   90.00
_cell.angle_gamma   90.00
#
_symmetry.space_group_name_H-M   'P 1'
#
loop_
_entity.id
_entity.type
_entity.pdbx_description
1 polymer ?
#
loop_
_entity_poly.entity_id
_entity_poly.type
_entity_poly.pdbx_seq_one_letter_code
_entity_poly.pdbx_strand_id
1 'polypeptide(L)'
;MKTSQTLSAIAMALILAGCASDPIRNYSMNEEDASLSMRSSGGVTVQYSLSSEAGTCGGFEYVGLVSESTYGLPSSWLSSMPERIRMQAREARISINTELRIKGYARADRGDASCGPLVASFQPEARKAYAVEFKWLDKGCGMVVREVTDADNPKPVPAKLRVCPNPASAASLFLSKDGYVTR
;
A
#
# COMPACT_ATOMS: atom_id res chain seq x y z
N MET A 1 28.17 -62.48 -3.85
CA MET A 1 28.27 -61.14 -3.21
C MET A 1 28.57 -60.12 -4.31
N LYS A 2 27.90 -58.95 -4.25
CA LYS A 2 27.79 -57.87 -5.28
C LYS A 2 26.80 -58.19 -6.41
N THR A 3 25.79 -57.41 -6.82
CA THR A 3 25.20 -56.08 -6.47
C THR A 3 23.95 -55.99 -7.40
N SER A 4 22.71 -56.13 -6.91
CA SER A 4 21.67 -55.08 -6.71
C SER A 4 21.63 -54.04 -7.85
N GLN A 5 20.70 -54.10 -8.84
CA GLN A 5 19.27 -53.70 -8.85
C GLN A 5 19.04 -52.27 -8.31
N THR A 6 18.26 -51.35 -8.86
CA THR A 6 17.54 -51.08 -10.12
C THR A 6 16.94 -49.67 -9.96
N LEU A 7 16.51 -49.06 -11.07
CA LEU A 7 15.41 -48.08 -11.16
C LEU A 7 15.68 -46.62 -10.75
N SER A 8 15.93 -45.86 -11.81
CA SER A 8 15.72 -44.42 -11.95
C SER A 8 14.31 -44.03 -11.49
N ALA A 9 14.23 -43.15 -10.49
CA ALA A 9 13.00 -42.45 -10.11
C ALA A 9 13.17 -40.97 -10.51
N ILE A 10 12.48 -40.59 -11.59
CA ILE A 10 12.36 -39.20 -12.04
C ILE A 10 11.41 -38.51 -11.04
N ALA A 11 11.97 -37.77 -10.09
CA ALA A 11 11.21 -36.88 -9.23
C ALA A 11 10.84 -35.63 -10.03
N MET A 12 9.59 -35.60 -10.51
CA MET A 12 8.96 -34.49 -11.19
C MET A 12 8.74 -33.36 -10.17
N ALA A 13 9.66 -32.41 -10.10
CA ALA A 13 9.49 -31.20 -9.29
C ALA A 13 8.46 -30.29 -9.98
N LEU A 14 7.24 -30.28 -9.45
CA LEU A 14 6.22 -29.27 -9.76
C LEU A 14 6.74 -27.91 -9.27
N ILE A 15 7.24 -27.11 -10.21
CA ILE A 15 7.53 -25.69 -9.99
C ILE A 15 6.18 -24.99 -9.83
N LEU A 16 5.76 -24.78 -8.58
CA LEU A 16 4.70 -23.83 -8.27
C LEU A 16 5.17 -22.47 -8.79
N ALA A 17 4.50 -21.98 -9.83
CA ALA A 17 4.60 -20.60 -10.25
C ALA A 17 4.18 -19.73 -9.06
N GLY A 18 5.15 -19.26 -8.29
CA GLY A 18 4.95 -18.21 -7.31
C GLY A 18 4.48 -16.98 -8.09
N CYS A 19 3.22 -16.60 -7.91
CA CYS A 19 2.80 -15.24 -8.22
C CYS A 19 3.72 -14.34 -7.40
N ALA A 20 4.67 -13.68 -8.06
CA ALA A 20 5.51 -12.68 -7.45
C ALA A 20 4.64 -11.45 -7.16
N SER A 21 3.89 -11.49 -6.07
CA SER A 21 3.27 -10.31 -5.47
C SER A 21 4.36 -9.62 -4.66
N ASP A 22 4.76 -8.42 -5.11
CA ASP A 22 5.74 -7.57 -4.43
C ASP A 22 5.49 -7.48 -2.91
N PRO A 23 6.44 -7.88 -2.04
CA PRO A 23 6.46 -7.37 -0.69
C PRO A 23 7.41 -6.17 -0.66
N ILE A 24 6.91 -4.94 -0.81
CA ILE A 24 7.72 -3.71 -0.57
C ILE A 24 7.77 -3.39 0.94
N ARG A 25 7.91 -4.41 1.78
CA ARG A 25 8.19 -4.25 3.19
C ARG A 25 9.05 -5.41 3.65
N ASN A 26 10.21 -5.13 4.23
CA ASN A 26 10.98 -6.14 4.96
C ASN A 26 10.20 -6.48 6.24
N TYR A 27 9.18 -7.31 6.09
CA TYR A 27 8.23 -7.64 7.13
C TYR A 27 8.03 -9.16 7.20
N SER A 28 8.32 -9.75 8.35
CA SER A 28 7.99 -11.14 8.63
C SER A 28 6.51 -11.25 8.97
N MET A 29 5.75 -11.94 8.12
CA MET A 29 4.33 -12.16 8.33
C MET A 29 4.08 -13.01 9.58
N ASN A 30 3.06 -12.65 10.35
CA ASN A 30 2.55 -13.37 11.52
C ASN A 30 1.06 -13.72 11.29
N GLU A 31 0.60 -14.82 11.88
CA GLU A 31 -0.82 -15.25 11.84
C GLU A 31 -1.78 -14.24 12.49
N GLU A 32 -1.26 -13.37 13.36
CA GLU A 32 -2.05 -12.33 14.03
C GLU A 32 -2.11 -11.01 13.27
N ASP A 33 -1.40 -10.88 12.15
CA ASP A 33 -1.34 -9.65 11.38
C ASP A 33 -2.71 -9.16 10.94
N ALA A 34 -2.87 -7.84 10.93
CA ALA A 34 -4.00 -7.21 10.29
C ALA A 34 -3.72 -6.97 8.80
N SER A 35 -4.77 -6.90 7.99
CA SER A 35 -4.71 -6.49 6.59
C SER A 35 -5.08 -5.02 6.42
N LEU A 36 -4.49 -4.38 5.43
CA LEU A 36 -4.67 -2.98 5.11
C LEU A 36 -4.85 -2.78 3.61
N SER A 37 -5.99 -2.23 3.21
CA SER A 37 -6.28 -1.79 1.85
C SER A 37 -6.21 -0.27 1.76
N MET A 38 -5.41 0.28 0.85
CA MET A 38 -5.25 1.72 0.64
C MET A 38 -5.87 2.14 -0.69
N ARG A 39 -6.72 3.17 -0.67
CA ARG A 39 -7.57 3.60 -1.80
C ARG A 39 -7.58 5.11 -1.96
N SER A 40 -7.78 5.59 -3.17
CA SER A 40 -7.94 7.02 -3.47
C SER A 40 -9.33 7.32 -4.04
N SER A 41 -9.85 8.52 -3.79
CA SER A 41 -11.04 9.05 -4.45
C SER A 41 -10.94 10.54 -4.76
N GLY A 42 -11.70 10.99 -5.77
CA GLY A 42 -11.77 12.36 -6.23
C GLY A 42 -10.81 12.69 -7.37
N GLY A 43 -10.46 11.72 -8.22
CA GLY A 43 -9.65 11.96 -9.44
C GLY A 43 -8.19 12.31 -9.17
N VAL A 44 -7.59 11.58 -8.23
CA VAL A 44 -6.21 11.78 -7.78
C VAL A 44 -5.42 10.49 -7.78
N THR A 45 -4.11 10.64 -7.94
CA THR A 45 -3.11 9.62 -7.65
C THR A 45 -2.48 9.91 -6.30
N VAL A 46 -2.46 8.91 -5.43
CA VAL A 46 -1.99 9.02 -4.05
C VAL A 46 -0.78 8.14 -3.84
N GLN A 47 0.28 8.75 -3.34
CA GLN A 47 1.46 8.05 -2.86
C GLN A 47 1.27 7.68 -1.39
N TYR A 48 1.32 6.38 -1.11
CA TYR A 48 1.21 5.83 0.23
C TYR A 48 2.56 5.43 0.80
N SER A 49 2.72 5.65 2.11
CA SER A 49 3.86 5.20 2.88
C SER A 49 3.42 4.79 4.29
N LEU A 50 4.05 3.78 4.86
CA LEU A 50 3.71 3.22 6.17
C LEU A 50 4.87 3.34 7.14
N SER A 51 4.57 3.51 8.42
CA SER A 51 5.54 3.43 9.50
C SER A 51 4.96 2.71 10.72
N SER A 52 5.80 1.93 11.37
CA SER A 52 5.54 1.30 12.67
C SER A 52 6.42 1.90 13.78
N GLU A 53 7.24 2.90 13.43
CA GLU A 53 8.11 3.59 14.37
C GLU A 53 7.35 4.71 15.07
N ALA A 54 7.80 5.10 16.27
CA ALA A 54 7.30 6.31 16.92
C ALA A 54 7.74 7.56 16.13
N GLY A 55 6.86 8.55 16.01
CA GLY A 55 7.17 9.80 15.31
C GLY A 55 5.93 10.49 14.77
N THR A 56 6.11 11.70 14.23
CA THR A 56 5.00 12.50 13.68
C THR A 56 4.99 12.47 12.15
N CYS A 57 6.08 12.91 11.51
CA CYS A 57 6.15 13.08 10.06
C CYS A 57 7.33 12.35 9.37
N GLY A 58 8.15 11.61 10.14
CA GLY A 58 9.31 10.85 9.65
C GLY A 58 9.18 9.33 9.80
N GLY A 59 10.18 8.60 9.30
CA GLY A 59 10.29 7.14 9.44
C GLY A 59 9.31 6.34 8.57
N PHE A 60 8.86 6.91 7.45
CA PHE A 60 7.90 6.25 6.54
C PHE A 60 8.61 5.53 5.40
N GLU A 61 8.22 4.28 5.18
CA GLU A 61 8.63 3.47 4.04
C GLU A 61 7.58 3.57 2.93
N TYR A 62 8.02 3.79 1.69
CA TYR A 62 7.12 3.87 0.54
C TYR A 62 6.52 2.50 0.20
N VAL A 63 5.19 2.45 0.01
CA VAL A 63 4.48 1.19 -0.22
C VAL A 63 3.84 1.10 -1.61
N GLY A 64 3.51 2.23 -2.22
CA GLY A 64 2.93 2.24 -3.56
C GLY A 64 2.21 3.53 -3.93
N LEU A 65 1.80 3.59 -5.20
CA LEU A 65 0.86 4.56 -5.74
C LEU A 65 -0.50 3.89 -5.91
N VAL A 66 -1.56 4.66 -5.70
CA VAL A 66 -2.96 4.23 -5.90
C VAL A 66 -3.68 5.32 -6.67
N SER A 67 -4.49 4.96 -7.67
CA SER A 67 -5.27 5.94 -8.45
C SER A 67 -6.65 5.42 -8.79
N GLU A 68 -7.65 6.30 -8.63
CA GLU A 68 -9.05 6.02 -8.98
C GLU A 68 -9.27 6.01 -10.51
N SER A 69 -8.53 6.83 -11.26
CA SER A 69 -8.72 7.02 -12.71
C SER A 69 -8.33 5.82 -13.57
N THR A 70 -7.84 4.74 -12.96
CA THR A 70 -7.70 3.43 -13.61
C THR A 70 -9.05 2.76 -13.89
N TYR A 71 -10.14 3.27 -13.33
CA TYR A 71 -11.50 2.81 -13.57
C TYR A 71 -11.95 3.08 -15.01
N GLY A 72 -12.38 2.03 -15.73
CA GLY A 72 -12.92 2.12 -17.09
C GLY A 72 -11.89 2.02 -18.22
N LEU A 73 -10.61 1.82 -17.91
CA LEU A 73 -9.59 1.55 -18.92
C LEU A 73 -9.67 0.10 -19.40
N PRO A 74 -9.61 -0.17 -20.72
CA PRO A 74 -9.61 -1.53 -21.23
C PRO A 74 -8.43 -2.32 -20.64
N SER A 75 -8.68 -3.58 -20.26
CA SER A 75 -7.71 -4.46 -19.60
C SER A 75 -6.40 -4.63 -20.40
N SER A 76 -6.47 -4.54 -21.73
CA SER A 76 -5.31 -4.56 -22.63
C SER A 76 -4.40 -3.34 -22.45
N TRP A 77 -4.96 -2.16 -22.16
CA TRP A 77 -4.19 -0.95 -21.86
C TRP A 77 -3.65 -0.95 -20.44
N LEU A 78 -4.43 -1.45 -19.47
CA LEU A 78 -3.94 -1.66 -18.11
C LEU A 78 -2.74 -2.63 -18.09
N SER A 79 -2.72 -3.64 -18.97
CA SER A 79 -1.62 -4.63 -19.04
C SER A 79 -0.31 -4.08 -19.60
N SER A 80 -0.33 -2.93 -20.29
CA SER A 80 0.88 -2.24 -20.77
C SER A 80 1.35 -1.13 -19.83
N MET A 81 0.59 -0.81 -18.78
CA MET A 81 1.02 0.11 -17.74
C MET A 81 1.95 -0.58 -16.74
N PRO A 82 2.91 0.16 -16.17
CA PRO A 82 3.68 -0.34 -15.02
C PRO A 82 2.73 -0.78 -13.89
N GLU A 83 2.98 -1.94 -13.26
CA GLU A 83 2.18 -2.51 -12.15
C GLU A 83 1.78 -1.46 -11.10
N ARG A 84 2.72 -0.57 -10.77
CA ARG A 84 2.59 0.59 -9.87
C ARG A 84 1.49 1.60 -10.21
N ILE A 85 1.00 1.64 -11.45
CA ILE A 85 -0.06 2.54 -11.95
C ILE A 85 -1.41 1.80 -12.04
N ARG A 86 -1.42 0.47 -11.98
CA ARG A 86 -2.61 -0.38 -12.24
C ARG A 86 -3.52 -0.55 -11.02
N MET A 87 -3.12 -0.09 -9.84
CA MET A 87 -3.74 -0.49 -8.58
C MET A 87 -4.80 0.51 -8.12
N GLN A 88 -6.06 0.07 -8.20
CA GLN A 88 -7.22 0.73 -7.57
C GLN A 88 -7.15 0.70 -6.04
N ALA A 89 -6.47 -0.32 -5.51
CA ALA A 89 -6.19 -0.48 -4.10
C ALA A 89 -4.81 -1.09 -3.93
N ARG A 90 -4.09 -0.67 -2.88
CA ARG A 90 -2.83 -1.27 -2.48
C ARG A 90 -3.02 -2.01 -1.18
N GLU A 91 -2.76 -3.32 -1.21
CA GLU A 91 -2.86 -4.18 -0.04
C GLU A 91 -1.51 -4.27 0.69
N ALA A 92 -1.56 -4.33 2.01
CA ALA A 92 -0.42 -4.56 2.88
C ALA A 92 -0.83 -5.40 4.10
N ARG A 93 0.16 -6.08 4.70
CA ARG A 93 0.03 -6.66 6.04
C ARG A 93 0.73 -5.77 7.06
N ILE A 94 0.14 -5.65 8.22
CA ILE A 94 0.57 -4.71 9.26
C ILE A 94 0.63 -5.43 10.62
N SER A 95 1.70 -5.13 11.37
CA SER A 95 1.87 -5.64 12.73
C SER A 95 0.91 -4.96 13.69
N ILE A 96 0.44 -5.73 14.67
CA ILE A 96 -0.44 -5.27 15.75
C ILE A 96 0.32 -4.79 16.98
N ASN A 97 1.64 -4.93 17.01
CA ASN A 97 2.44 -4.65 18.22
C ASN A 97 2.74 -3.16 18.41
N THR A 98 2.49 -2.33 17.40
CA THR A 98 2.86 -0.91 17.36
C THR A 98 1.77 -0.08 16.72
N GLU A 99 1.66 1.20 17.10
CA GLU A 99 0.76 2.13 16.42
C GLU A 99 1.15 2.22 14.94
N LEU A 100 0.21 1.96 14.05
CA LEU A 100 0.42 2.10 12.62
C LEU A 100 0.26 3.57 12.24
N ARG A 101 1.20 4.08 11.45
CA ARG A 101 1.10 5.39 10.80
C ARG A 101 1.05 5.21 9.30
N ILE A 102 0.03 5.80 8.67
CA ILE A 102 -0.13 5.85 7.22
C ILE A 102 0.01 7.28 6.75
N LYS A 103 0.90 7.51 5.79
CA LYS A 103 1.08 8.80 5.13
C LYS A 103 0.55 8.72 3.70
N GLY A 104 -0.26 9.70 3.32
CA GLY A 104 -0.77 9.88 1.96
C GLY A 104 -0.40 11.25 1.43
N TYR A 105 0.08 11.30 0.19
CA TYR A 105 0.32 12.53 -0.54
C TYR A 105 -0.30 12.41 -1.94
N ALA A 106 -1.19 13.33 -2.28
CA ALA A 106 -2.00 13.24 -3.49
C ALA A 106 -1.59 14.28 -4.52
N ARG A 107 -1.69 13.89 -5.79
CA ARG A 107 -1.64 14.77 -6.95
C ARG A 107 -2.91 14.58 -7.77
N ALA A 108 -3.47 15.67 -8.26
CA ALA A 108 -4.57 15.62 -9.21
C ALA A 108 -4.14 14.89 -10.48
N ASP A 109 -5.00 14.00 -10.99
CA ASP A 109 -4.72 13.28 -12.25
C ASP A 109 -4.70 14.23 -13.46
N ARG A 110 -5.37 15.38 -13.33
CA ARG A 110 -5.34 16.48 -14.30
C ARG A 110 -4.84 17.76 -13.64
N GLY A 111 -3.88 18.42 -14.27
CA GLY A 111 -3.26 19.64 -13.77
C GLY A 111 -2.17 19.39 -12.72
N ASP A 112 -1.73 20.46 -12.05
CA ASP A 112 -0.57 20.43 -11.15
C ASP A 112 -0.91 20.58 -9.65
N ALA A 113 -2.20 20.46 -9.30
CA ALA A 113 -2.63 20.54 -7.92
C ALA A 113 -2.14 19.33 -7.10
N SER A 114 -1.70 19.59 -5.87
CA SER A 114 -1.31 18.55 -4.90
C SER A 114 -1.96 18.81 -3.53
N CYS A 115 -2.10 17.77 -2.72
CA CYS A 115 -2.65 17.88 -1.38
C CYS A 115 -2.00 16.90 -0.39
N GLY A 116 -1.81 17.36 0.84
CA GLY A 116 -1.07 16.67 1.89
C GLY A 116 0.39 17.17 2.01
N PRO A 117 1.28 16.41 2.68
CA PRO A 117 1.05 15.05 3.19
C PRO A 117 0.10 15.01 4.40
N LEU A 118 -0.83 14.05 4.38
CA LEU A 118 -1.67 13.70 5.53
C LEU A 118 -1.15 12.44 6.19
N VAL A 119 -1.18 12.40 7.52
CA VAL A 119 -0.85 11.22 8.31
C VAL A 119 -2.06 10.81 9.14
N ALA A 120 -2.47 9.55 9.02
CA ALA A 120 -3.39 8.90 9.94
C ALA A 120 -2.62 7.94 10.84
N SER A 121 -2.88 7.95 12.15
CA SER A 121 -2.35 6.94 13.06
C SER A 121 -3.43 6.28 13.90
N PHE A 122 -3.30 4.96 14.08
CA PHE A 122 -4.20 4.16 14.91
C PHE A 122 -3.52 2.84 15.33
N GLN A 123 -4.04 2.20 16.37
CA GLN A 123 -3.61 0.88 16.79
C GLN A 123 -4.45 -0.18 16.07
N PRO A 124 -3.88 -1.02 15.20
CA PRO A 124 -4.61 -2.14 14.60
C PRO A 124 -4.77 -3.29 15.60
N GLU A 125 -5.81 -4.08 15.40
CA GLU A 125 -6.13 -5.27 16.21
C GLU A 125 -5.87 -6.57 15.43
N ALA A 126 -5.64 -7.65 16.17
CA ALA A 126 -5.30 -8.96 15.60
C ALA A 126 -6.34 -9.45 14.58
N ARG A 127 -5.86 -9.91 13.41
CA ARG A 127 -6.67 -10.53 12.35
C ARG A 127 -7.84 -9.66 11.84
N LYS A 128 -7.76 -8.34 12.01
CA LYS A 128 -8.71 -7.39 11.45
C LYS A 128 -8.29 -6.93 10.07
N ALA A 129 -9.27 -6.50 9.28
CA ALA A 129 -9.04 -5.84 8.01
C ALA A 129 -9.37 -4.35 8.11
N TYR A 130 -8.53 -3.51 7.52
CA TYR A 130 -8.70 -2.06 7.52
C TYR A 130 -8.67 -1.51 6.09
N ALA A 131 -9.51 -0.52 5.82
CA ALA A 131 -9.49 0.26 4.59
C ALA A 131 -9.13 1.72 4.91
N VAL A 132 -8.14 2.24 4.20
CA VAL A 132 -7.75 3.65 4.25
C VAL A 132 -8.12 4.29 2.93
N GLU A 133 -8.97 5.31 2.98
CA GLU A 133 -9.37 6.08 1.81
C GLU A 133 -8.81 7.50 1.93
N PHE A 134 -7.97 7.89 0.98
CA PHE A 134 -7.59 9.29 0.79
C PHE A 134 -8.59 9.95 -0.14
N LYS A 135 -9.17 11.06 0.30
CA LYS A 135 -10.25 11.76 -0.40
C LYS A 135 -9.78 13.13 -0.83
N TRP A 136 -9.83 13.39 -2.14
CA TRP A 136 -9.74 14.75 -2.65
C TRP A 136 -11.09 15.44 -2.50
N LEU A 137 -11.08 16.65 -1.94
CA LEU A 137 -12.27 17.42 -1.62
C LEU A 137 -12.17 18.79 -2.31
N ASP A 138 -13.30 19.47 -2.47
CA ASP A 138 -13.34 20.79 -3.12
C ASP A 138 -12.41 21.82 -2.45
N LYS A 139 -12.19 21.69 -1.13
CA LYS A 139 -11.32 22.56 -0.34
C LYS A 139 -10.27 21.77 0.45
N GLY A 140 -9.49 20.96 -0.25
CA GLY A 140 -8.32 20.26 0.29
C GLY A 140 -8.46 18.75 0.18
N CYS A 141 -7.99 18.03 1.20
CA CYS A 141 -8.04 16.58 1.22
C CYS A 141 -8.27 16.04 2.63
N GLY A 142 -8.78 14.82 2.69
CA GLY A 142 -8.98 14.09 3.93
C GLY A 142 -8.45 12.67 3.83
N MET A 143 -8.34 12.01 4.98
CA MET A 143 -8.05 10.60 5.06
C MET A 143 -9.03 9.95 6.05
N VAL A 144 -9.63 8.84 5.65
CA VAL A 144 -10.59 8.09 6.47
C VAL A 144 -10.07 6.68 6.65
N VAL A 145 -10.17 6.17 7.86
CA VAL A 145 -9.83 4.78 8.20
C VAL A 145 -11.09 4.05 8.66
N ARG A 146 -11.33 2.87 8.09
CA ARG A 146 -12.45 1.99 8.45
C ARG A 146 -11.93 0.59 8.75
N GLU A 147 -12.52 -0.07 9.74
CA GLU A 147 -12.41 -1.50 9.95
C GLU A 147 -13.45 -2.17 9.03
N VAL A 148 -12.98 -3.10 8.21
CA VAL A 148 -13.74 -3.73 7.12
C VAL A 148 -13.64 -5.26 7.18
N THR A 149 -13.43 -5.82 8.37
CA THR A 149 -13.39 -7.29 8.55
C THR A 149 -14.74 -7.91 8.19
N ASP A 150 -15.81 -7.19 8.51
CA ASP A 150 -17.15 -7.40 7.98
C ASP A 150 -17.39 -6.37 6.87
N ALA A 151 -17.36 -6.81 5.62
CA ALA A 151 -17.47 -5.93 4.45
C ALA A 151 -18.84 -5.25 4.34
N ASP A 152 -19.90 -5.89 4.88
CA ASP A 152 -21.27 -5.35 4.85
C ASP A 152 -21.51 -4.33 5.96
N ASN A 153 -20.64 -4.31 6.99
CA ASN A 153 -20.75 -3.41 8.13
C ASN A 153 -19.41 -2.73 8.48
N PRO A 154 -18.92 -1.83 7.60
CA PRO A 154 -17.65 -1.14 7.81
C PRO A 154 -17.75 -0.13 8.96
N LYS A 155 -16.86 -0.24 9.94
CA LYS A 155 -16.87 0.60 11.15
C LYS A 155 -15.83 1.71 11.07
N PRO A 156 -16.13 2.95 11.51
CA PRO A 156 -15.12 4.00 11.58
C PRO A 156 -14.07 3.66 12.64
N VAL A 157 -12.80 3.87 12.30
CA VAL A 157 -11.69 3.78 13.25
C VAL A 157 -11.33 5.18 13.73
N PRO A 158 -11.19 5.41 15.06
CA PRO A 158 -10.79 6.71 15.59
C PRO A 158 -9.30 6.98 15.35
N ALA A 159 -8.93 7.24 14.10
CA ALA A 159 -7.57 7.56 13.70
C ALA A 159 -7.23 9.02 14.03
N LYS A 160 -6.02 9.25 14.54
CA LYS A 160 -5.48 10.59 14.75
C LYS A 160 -4.98 11.12 13.42
N LEU A 161 -5.63 12.17 12.91
CA LEU A 161 -5.24 12.83 11.67
C LEU A 161 -4.30 14.00 11.94
N ARG A 162 -3.24 14.11 11.14
CA ARG A 162 -2.27 15.20 11.20
C ARG A 162 -1.85 15.62 9.80
N VAL A 163 -1.62 16.92 9.63
CA VAL A 163 -1.00 17.48 8.43
C VAL A 163 0.50 17.59 8.70
N CYS A 164 1.31 17.06 7.78
CA CYS A 164 2.76 17.20 7.85
C CYS A 164 3.23 18.35 6.94
N PRO A 165 4.34 19.03 7.28
CA PRO A 165 4.95 19.97 6.36
C PRO A 165 5.22 19.31 5.01
N ASN A 166 4.84 20.00 3.93
CA ASN A 166 5.19 19.56 2.59
C ASN A 166 6.72 19.60 2.47
N PRO A 167 7.40 18.51 2.05
CA PRO A 167 8.83 18.61 1.78
C PRO A 167 9.08 19.72 0.76
N ALA A 168 10.20 20.43 0.91
CA ALA A 168 10.58 21.57 0.07
C ALA A 168 10.64 21.25 -1.44
N SER A 169 10.63 19.97 -1.81
CA SER A 169 10.47 19.48 -3.17
C SER A 169 9.32 18.47 -3.27
N ALA A 170 8.07 18.94 -3.25
CA ALA A 170 6.89 18.16 -3.64
C ALA A 170 7.08 17.35 -4.94
N ALA A 171 7.92 17.86 -5.85
CA ALA A 171 8.34 17.18 -7.06
C ALA A 171 9.10 15.86 -6.79
N SER A 172 9.95 15.78 -5.76
CA SER A 172 10.77 14.58 -5.47
C SER A 172 9.99 13.39 -4.92
N LEU A 173 8.82 13.64 -4.31
CA LEU A 173 7.95 12.58 -3.77
C LEU A 173 7.42 11.69 -4.90
N PHE A 174 6.96 12.29 -6.01
CA PHE A 174 6.49 11.58 -7.19
C PHE A 174 7.61 11.26 -8.20
N LEU A 175 8.75 11.97 -8.14
CA LEU A 175 9.89 11.78 -9.05
C LEU A 175 10.96 10.79 -8.53
N SER A 176 10.75 10.12 -7.38
CA SER A 176 11.52 8.93 -7.02
C SER A 176 11.13 7.76 -7.94
N LYS A 177 11.52 7.90 -9.21
CA LYS A 177 11.15 7.07 -10.36
C LYS A 177 11.72 5.65 -10.27
N ASP A 178 12.73 5.42 -9.42
CA ASP A 178 13.51 4.18 -9.39
C ASP A 178 13.79 3.60 -8.00
N GLY A 179 13.12 4.02 -6.92
CA GLY A 179 13.31 3.38 -5.60
C GLY A 179 14.73 3.43 -5.02
N TYR A 180 15.65 4.18 -5.62
CA TYR A 180 16.98 4.43 -5.07
C TYR A 180 16.98 5.75 -4.32
N VAL A 181 17.18 5.65 -3.01
CA VAL A 181 17.78 6.72 -2.21
C VAL A 181 19.15 6.99 -2.83
N THR A 182 19.31 8.09 -3.56
CA THR A 182 20.64 8.62 -3.81
C THR A 182 21.07 9.37 -2.55
N ARG A 183 22.14 8.86 -1.96
CA ARG A 183 22.89 9.50 -0.88
C ARG A 183 23.50 10.81 -1.36
#